data_AF-A0A7Y3J653-F1
#
_entry.id   AF-A0A7Y3J653-F1
#
_cell.length_a   1.000
_cell.length_b   1.000
_cell.length_c   1.000
_cell.angle_alpha   90.00
_cell.angle_beta   90.00
_cell.angle_gamma   90.00
#
_symmetry.space_group_name_H-M   'P 1'
#
loop_
_entity.id
_entity.type
_entity.pdbx_description
1 polymer ?
#
loop_
_entity_poly.entity_id
_entity_poly.type
_entity_poly.pdbx_seq_one_letter_code
_entity_poly.pdbx_strand_id
1 'polypeptide(L)'
;METPADQRLLELLEKWLASLDLHLEYTALDEPHYWQAQAWVEHQRPSRWILELAKQKVLALRTQLTERIAAGDERFSDAIELTIFLANLVGSQHIERFIPLAEKPAERAQPQPPQTPSDSSTQTREMPKYLAAQAHTPAPAGDSRVARAERKPAPVAKSRAKPQPQPQPQPQPTTTNPAQDQVLADAERLIQWGRKWYELPELIARMADRPPLPEVRRILKENKSLIERKAHGE
;
A
#
# COMPACT_ATOMS: atom_id res chain seq x y z
N MET A 1 24.62 21.46 0.80
CA MET A 1 24.85 21.17 2.24
C MET A 1 23.71 20.27 2.70
N GLU A 2 23.92 19.37 3.65
CA GLU A 2 22.81 18.57 4.19
C GLU A 2 21.81 19.46 4.92
N THR A 3 20.54 19.33 4.57
CA THR A 3 19.43 20.04 5.20
C THR A 3 18.89 19.26 6.41
N PRO A 4 18.14 19.90 7.31
CA PRO A 4 17.44 19.19 8.39
C PRO A 4 16.40 18.17 7.89
N ALA A 5 15.84 18.35 6.69
CA ALA A 5 14.94 17.38 6.08
C ALA A 5 15.69 16.12 5.64
N ASP A 6 16.88 16.28 5.04
CA ASP A 6 17.75 15.17 4.64
C ASP A 6 18.09 14.27 5.84
N GLN A 7 18.50 14.87 6.95
CA GLN A 7 18.85 14.15 8.17
C GLN A 7 17.67 13.35 8.74
N ARG A 8 16.49 13.99 8.84
CA ARG A 8 15.27 13.33 9.33
C ARG A 8 14.84 12.17 8.45
N LEU A 9 14.95 12.31 7.13
CA LEU A 9 14.64 11.23 6.19
C LEU A 9 15.65 10.08 6.29
N LEU A 10 16.95 10.37 6.39
CA LEU A 10 17.97 9.33 6.57
C LEU A 10 17.75 8.55 7.87
N GLU A 11 17.50 9.23 8.99
CA GLU A 11 17.17 8.57 10.26
C GLU A 11 15.90 7.71 10.18
N LEU A 12 14.88 8.19 9.47
CA LEU A 12 13.65 7.44 9.25
C LEU A 12 13.90 6.16 8.44
N LEU A 13 14.66 6.27 7.35
CA LEU A 13 15.02 5.12 6.50
C LEU A 13 15.85 4.10 7.28
N GLU A 14 16.75 4.54 8.16
CA GLU A 14 17.53 3.64 9.02
C GLU A 14 16.65 2.91 10.04
N LYS A 15 15.69 3.61 10.67
CA LYS A 15 14.69 2.98 11.55
C LYS A 15 13.87 1.94 10.80
N TRP A 16 13.46 2.23 9.57
CA TRP A 16 12.71 1.29 8.73
C TRP A 16 13.55 0.07 8.36
N LEU A 17 14.82 0.24 7.98
CA LEU A 17 15.71 -0.89 7.69
C LEU A 17 15.89 -1.79 8.90
N ALA A 18 16.16 -1.21 10.08
CA ALA A 18 16.30 -1.99 11.32
C ALA A 18 15.03 -2.78 11.66
N SER A 19 13.86 -2.14 11.49
CA SER A 19 12.58 -2.82 11.69
C SER A 19 12.36 -3.96 10.70
N LEU A 20 12.73 -3.79 9.44
CA LEU A 20 12.58 -4.82 8.41
C LEU A 20 13.52 -6.01 8.65
N ASP A 21 14.74 -5.75 9.13
CA ASP A 21 15.69 -6.80 9.50
C ASP A 21 15.16 -7.65 10.66
N LEU A 22 14.59 -7.02 11.70
CA LEU A 22 13.94 -7.75 12.79
C LEU A 22 12.76 -8.59 12.30
N HIS A 23 11.92 -8.06 11.40
CA HIS A 23 10.82 -8.86 10.82
C HIS A 23 11.33 -10.03 9.98
N LEU A 24 12.45 -9.88 9.26
CA LEU A 24 13.07 -10.99 8.53
C LEU A 24 13.59 -12.08 9.48
N GLU A 25 14.11 -11.70 10.64
CA GLU A 25 14.50 -12.64 11.70
C GLU A 25 13.26 -13.32 12.31
N TYR A 26 12.22 -12.56 12.64
CA TYR A 26 11.00 -13.11 13.26
C TYR A 26 10.15 -13.94 12.31
N THR A 27 10.22 -13.70 11.00
CA THR A 27 9.53 -14.53 10.01
C THR A 27 10.13 -15.93 9.88
N ALA A 28 11.36 -16.15 10.37
CA ALA A 28 11.94 -17.48 10.48
C ALA A 28 11.42 -18.28 11.69
N LEU A 29 10.79 -17.61 12.67
CA LEU A 29 10.21 -18.25 13.85
C LEU A 29 8.83 -18.87 13.55
N ASP A 30 8.38 -19.78 14.42
CA ASP A 30 7.01 -20.28 14.38
C ASP A 30 6.00 -19.18 14.66
N GLU A 31 4.77 -19.38 14.20
CA GLU A 31 3.67 -18.41 14.34
C GLU A 31 3.41 -17.90 15.78
N PRO A 32 3.33 -18.74 16.82
CA PRO A 32 3.16 -18.24 18.19
C PRO A 32 4.38 -17.44 18.69
N HIS A 33 5.59 -17.80 18.26
CA HIS A 33 6.82 -17.12 18.65
C HIS A 33 6.94 -15.75 17.97
N TYR A 34 6.50 -15.62 16.72
CA TYR A 34 6.41 -14.32 16.04
C TYR A 34 5.54 -13.34 16.84
N TRP A 35 4.36 -13.77 17.28
CA TRP A 35 3.44 -12.92 18.05
C TRP A 35 3.95 -12.58 19.45
N GLN A 36 4.87 -13.38 20.00
CA GLN A 36 5.49 -13.14 21.30
C GLN A 36 6.72 -12.25 21.22
N ALA A 37 7.39 -12.17 20.07
CA ALA A 37 8.63 -11.41 19.91
C ALA A 37 8.50 -9.93 20.29
N GLN A 38 7.34 -9.32 20.01
CA GLN A 38 7.07 -7.90 20.30
C GLN A 38 5.63 -7.70 20.79
N ALA A 39 5.37 -6.54 21.39
CA ALA A 39 4.02 -6.09 21.72
C ALA A 39 3.31 -5.55 20.47
N TRP A 40 3.04 -6.42 19.50
CA TRP A 40 2.46 -6.02 18.22
C TRP A 40 1.08 -5.38 18.36
N VAL A 41 0.81 -4.38 17.51
CA VAL A 41 -0.56 -3.95 17.19
C VAL A 41 -1.22 -5.04 16.35
N GLU A 42 -2.55 -5.12 16.35
CA GLU A 42 -3.27 -6.04 15.46
C GLU A 42 -2.88 -5.79 14.00
N HIS A 43 -2.32 -6.81 13.35
CA HIS A 43 -1.88 -6.76 11.95
C HIS A 43 -1.88 -8.18 11.36
N GLN A 44 -1.76 -8.29 10.04
CA GLN A 44 -1.48 -9.57 9.40
C GLN A 44 0.03 -9.80 9.38
N ARG A 45 0.48 -11.03 9.69
CA ARG A 45 1.91 -11.37 9.61
C ARG A 45 2.42 -11.10 8.19
N PRO A 46 3.45 -10.25 8.02
CA PRO A 46 4.02 -9.99 6.71
C PRO A 46 4.66 -11.25 6.14
N SER A 47 4.48 -11.50 4.84
CA SER A 47 5.22 -12.56 4.16
C SER A 47 6.68 -12.17 3.98
N ARG A 48 7.58 -13.16 4.03
CA ARG A 48 9.02 -12.95 3.85
C ARG A 48 9.35 -12.20 2.56
N TRP A 49 8.72 -12.57 1.44
CA TRP A 49 8.96 -11.92 0.15
C TRP A 49 8.57 -10.44 0.14
N ILE A 50 7.52 -10.04 0.88
CA ILE A 50 7.12 -8.63 1.00
C ILE A 50 8.15 -7.85 1.82
N LEU A 51 8.68 -8.45 2.88
CA LEU A 51 9.75 -7.84 3.69
C LEU A 51 11.03 -7.62 2.89
N GLU A 52 11.43 -8.62 2.09
CA GLU A 52 12.59 -8.52 1.20
C GLU A 52 12.39 -7.42 0.14
N LEU A 53 11.19 -7.36 -0.47
CA LEU A 53 10.84 -6.30 -1.41
C LEU A 53 10.85 -4.91 -0.75
N ALA A 54 10.27 -4.78 0.45
CA ALA A 54 10.27 -3.53 1.20
C ALA A 54 11.71 -3.07 1.50
N LYS A 55 12.57 -3.98 1.96
CA LYS A 55 13.99 -3.69 2.21
C LYS A 55 14.70 -3.21 0.95
N GLN A 56 14.47 -3.87 -0.19
CA GLN A 56 15.01 -3.44 -1.48
C GLN A 56 14.57 -2.01 -1.84
N LYS A 57 13.30 -1.66 -1.62
CA LYS A 57 12.77 -0.32 -1.92
C LYS A 57 13.31 0.75 -0.98
N VAL A 58 13.46 0.44 0.31
CA VAL A 58 14.07 1.37 1.28
C VAL A 58 15.54 1.64 0.93
N LEU A 59 16.30 0.61 0.54
CA LEU A 59 17.69 0.79 0.09
C LEU A 59 17.77 1.63 -1.19
N ALA A 60 16.90 1.37 -2.18
CA ALA A 60 16.86 2.16 -3.39
C ALA A 60 16.53 3.65 -3.11
N LEU A 61 15.59 3.91 -2.21
CA LEU A 61 15.24 5.27 -1.80
C LEU A 61 16.38 5.96 -1.05
N ARG A 62 17.10 5.23 -0.19
CA ARG A 62 18.31 5.72 0.48
C ARG A 62 19.37 6.14 -0.54
N THR A 63 19.66 5.30 -1.53
CA THR A 63 20.62 5.63 -2.59
C THR A 63 20.22 6.90 -3.34
N GLN A 64 18.95 7.01 -3.76
CA GLN A 64 18.45 8.20 -4.44
C GLN A 64 18.58 9.46 -3.57
N LEU A 65 18.25 9.36 -2.28
CA LEU A 65 18.38 10.48 -1.35
C LEU A 65 19.84 10.91 -1.20
N THR A 66 20.77 9.98 -0.99
CA THR A 66 22.21 10.30 -0.87
C THR A 66 22.76 10.92 -2.15
N GLU A 67 22.39 10.43 -3.34
CA GLU A 67 22.77 11.02 -4.62
C GLU A 67 22.25 12.46 -4.76
N ARG A 68 21.02 12.71 -4.33
CA ARG A 68 20.38 14.04 -4.39
C ARG A 68 20.98 15.03 -3.40
N ILE A 69 21.31 14.57 -2.19
CA ILE A 69 22.06 15.35 -1.19
C ILE A 69 23.43 15.74 -1.75
N ALA A 70 24.15 14.78 -2.35
CA ALA A 70 25.44 15.04 -2.98
C ALA A 70 25.33 16.04 -4.16
N ALA A 71 24.22 16.01 -4.89
CA ALA A 71 23.91 16.97 -5.94
C ALA A 71 23.41 18.34 -5.43
N GLY A 72 23.13 18.48 -4.13
CA GLY A 72 22.60 19.71 -3.52
C GLY A 72 21.13 19.99 -3.86
N ASP A 73 20.34 18.97 -4.18
CA ASP A 73 18.91 19.11 -4.49
C ASP A 73 18.06 19.14 -3.21
N GLU A 74 18.01 20.31 -2.58
CA GLU A 74 17.30 20.53 -1.30
C GLU A 74 15.78 20.33 -1.42
N ARG A 75 15.20 20.49 -2.62
CA ARG A 75 13.75 20.39 -2.84
C ARG A 75 13.24 18.95 -2.79
N PHE A 76 14.11 17.98 -3.04
CA PHE A 76 13.73 16.57 -3.10
C PHE A 76 13.23 16.07 -1.73
N SER A 77 13.99 16.34 -0.67
CA SER A 77 13.67 15.92 0.68
C SER A 77 12.43 16.63 1.22
N ASP A 78 12.30 17.93 0.95
CA ASP A 78 11.09 18.69 1.30
C ASP A 78 9.84 18.13 0.60
N ALA A 79 9.94 17.74 -0.67
CA ALA A 79 8.83 17.13 -1.41
C ALA A 79 8.43 15.76 -0.82
N ILE A 80 9.39 14.98 -0.35
CA ILE A 80 9.11 13.70 0.33
C ILE A 80 8.44 13.95 1.69
N GLU A 81 8.92 14.90 2.49
CA GLU A 81 8.28 15.26 3.77
C GLU A 81 6.85 15.75 3.57
N LEU A 82 6.61 16.59 2.55
CA LEU A 82 5.27 17.02 2.17
C LEU A 82 4.38 15.84 1.77
N THR A 83 4.93 14.87 1.03
CA THR A 83 4.19 13.66 0.65
C THR A 83 3.83 12.81 1.88
N ILE A 84 4.75 12.64 2.83
CA ILE A 84 4.49 11.91 4.09
C ILE A 84 3.43 12.64 4.92
N PHE A 85 3.53 13.96 5.03
CA PHE A 85 2.55 14.78 5.73
C PHE A 85 1.15 14.64 5.10
N LEU A 86 1.06 14.76 3.77
CA LEU A 86 -0.19 14.59 3.04
C LEU A 86 -0.76 13.17 3.16
N ALA A 87 0.08 12.13 3.13
CA ALA A 87 -0.35 10.75 3.32
C ALA A 87 -1.01 10.53 4.71
N ASN A 88 -0.47 11.16 5.76
CA ASN A 88 -1.05 11.10 7.10
C ASN A 88 -2.36 11.92 7.21
N LEU A 89 -2.48 13.05 6.48
CA LEU A 89 -3.57 14.01 6.66
C LEU A 89 -4.75 13.81 5.70
N VAL A 90 -4.50 13.48 4.43
CA VAL A 90 -5.50 13.45 3.34
C VAL A 90 -6.15 12.07 3.16
N GLY A 91 -6.08 11.21 4.18
CA GLY A 91 -7.00 10.09 4.28
C GLY A 91 -6.56 8.82 3.55
N SER A 92 -5.39 8.29 3.91
CA SER A 92 -5.20 6.83 3.96
C SER A 92 -5.35 6.31 5.40
N GLN A 93 -6.31 6.87 6.16
CA GLN A 93 -6.49 6.66 7.60
C GLN A 93 -7.03 5.26 7.99
N HIS A 94 -7.08 4.32 7.07
CA HIS A 94 -7.27 2.89 7.34
C HIS A 94 -6.28 2.02 6.56
N ILE A 95 -5.04 2.50 6.32
CA ILE A 95 -3.96 1.56 6.02
C ILE A 95 -3.64 0.88 7.35
N GLU A 96 -4.22 -0.30 7.60
CA GLU A 96 -3.61 -1.26 8.50
C GLU A 96 -2.13 -1.33 8.11
N ARG A 97 -1.24 -0.90 9.00
CA ARG A 97 0.19 -0.86 8.69
C ARG A 97 0.60 -2.29 8.36
N PHE A 98 0.83 -2.54 7.07
CA PHE A 98 1.10 -3.89 6.57
C PHE A 98 2.34 -4.50 7.23
N ILE A 99 3.27 -3.66 7.69
CA ILE A 99 4.43 -4.03 8.50
C ILE A 99 4.50 -3.07 9.69
N PRO A 100 4.27 -3.53 10.94
CA PRO A 100 4.45 -2.68 12.12
C PRO A 100 5.94 -2.38 12.35
N LEU A 101 6.26 -1.27 13.01
CA LEU A 101 7.64 -0.98 13.40
C LEU A 101 8.07 -1.93 14.52
N ALA A 102 9.20 -2.58 14.31
CA ALA A 102 9.86 -3.45 15.28
C ALA A 102 11.02 -2.69 15.92
N GLU A 103 11.12 -2.75 17.25
CA GLU A 103 12.18 -2.11 18.01
C GLU A 103 12.93 -3.15 18.83
N LYS A 104 14.23 -3.29 18.60
CA LYS A 104 15.10 -4.20 19.36
C LYS A 104 14.98 -4.06 20.89
N PRO A 105 14.93 -2.85 21.49
CA PRO A 105 14.75 -2.72 22.94
C PRO A 105 13.37 -3.13 23.45
N ALA A 106 12.36 -3.21 22.58
CA ALA A 106 11.01 -3.63 22.91
C ALA A 106 10.79 -5.15 22.73
N GLU A 107 11.84 -5.87 22.31
CA GLU A 107 11.81 -7.33 22.17
C GLU A 107 11.54 -7.98 23.52
N ARG A 108 10.47 -8.78 23.58
CA ARG A 108 10.12 -9.50 24.80
C ARG A 108 11.05 -10.70 24.95
N ALA A 109 11.59 -10.87 26.16
CA ALA A 109 12.34 -12.07 26.50
C ALA A 109 11.49 -13.30 26.16
N GLN A 110 12.02 -14.18 25.31
CA GLN A 110 11.36 -15.45 25.01
C GLN A 110 11.14 -16.19 26.33
N PRO A 111 9.95 -16.79 26.55
CA PRO A 111 9.74 -17.63 27.72
C PRO A 111 10.74 -18.79 27.64
N GLN A 112 11.74 -18.78 28.52
CA GLN A 112 12.63 -19.92 28.69
C GLN A 112 11.75 -21.13 29.04
N PRO A 113 11.98 -22.32 28.44
CA PRO A 113 11.31 -23.52 28.90
C PRO A 113 11.58 -23.68 30.40
N PRO A 114 10.58 -24.06 31.20
CA PRO A 114 10.71 -24.12 32.65
C PRO A 114 11.91 -25.01 32.99
N GLN A 115 12.97 -24.39 33.54
CA GLN A 115 14.04 -25.12 34.19
C GLN A 115 13.37 -25.89 35.32
N THR A 116 13.32 -27.22 35.17
CA THR A 116 12.84 -28.12 36.20
C THR A 116 13.69 -27.91 37.45
N PRO A 117 13.13 -27.39 38.57
CA PRO A 117 13.86 -27.37 39.82
C PRO A 117 14.04 -28.81 40.27
N SER A 118 15.28 -29.26 40.31
CA SER A 118 15.68 -30.53 40.89
C SER A 118 15.51 -30.43 42.42
N ASP A 119 14.55 -31.20 42.91
CA ASP A 119 14.39 -31.79 44.23
C ASP A 119 14.87 -31.07 45.52
N SER A 120 13.89 -30.98 46.42
CA SER A 120 13.90 -31.46 47.83
C SER A 120 13.79 -30.41 48.94
N SER A 121 12.56 -30.24 49.47
CA SER A 121 12.25 -30.61 50.86
C SER A 121 10.76 -30.41 51.17
N THR A 122 10.18 -31.49 51.67
CA THR A 122 8.85 -31.70 52.27
C THR A 122 8.38 -30.64 53.28
N GLN A 123 7.14 -30.15 53.12
CA GLN A 123 6.25 -29.94 54.27
C GLN A 123 4.76 -30.01 53.92
N THR A 124 4.10 -30.92 54.63
CA THR A 124 2.68 -31.30 54.65
C THR A 124 1.79 -30.21 55.24
N ARG A 125 0.70 -29.81 54.57
CA ARG A 125 -0.62 -29.60 55.24
C ARG A 125 -1.78 -29.37 54.26
N GLU A 126 -2.62 -30.41 54.22
CA GLU A 126 -4.09 -30.43 54.28
C GLU A 126 -4.96 -29.73 53.20
N MET A 127 -5.75 -30.58 52.54
CA MET A 127 -7.02 -30.28 51.87
C MET A 127 -8.07 -29.69 52.82
N PRO A 128 -9.06 -28.95 52.28
CA PRO A 128 -10.43 -29.49 52.31
C PRO A 128 -11.08 -29.61 50.92
N LYS A 129 -11.75 -30.75 50.71
CA LYS A 129 -12.69 -31.03 49.61
C LYS A 129 -14.02 -30.34 49.91
N TYR A 130 -14.64 -29.72 48.90
CA TYR A 130 -16.09 -29.82 48.70
C TYR A 130 -16.40 -30.05 47.22
N LEU A 131 -17.11 -31.16 46.98
CA LEU A 131 -17.92 -31.52 45.81
C LEU A 131 -19.19 -30.62 45.84
N ALA A 132 -19.99 -30.35 44.81
CA ALA A 132 -20.30 -31.07 43.57
C ALA A 132 -21.08 -30.15 42.57
N ALA A 133 -20.95 -30.49 41.27
CA ALA A 133 -21.97 -30.59 40.20
C ALA A 133 -22.93 -29.40 39.90
N GLN A 134 -23.25 -29.01 38.66
CA GLN A 134 -23.53 -29.75 37.40
C GLN A 134 -23.13 -28.86 36.21
N ALA A 135 -22.31 -29.26 35.23
CA ALA A 135 -22.62 -30.08 34.05
C ALA A 135 -23.82 -29.59 33.22
N HIS A 136 -23.57 -29.09 32.00
CA HIS A 136 -24.24 -29.47 30.73
C HIS A 136 -23.48 -28.87 29.51
N THR A 137 -22.88 -29.74 28.72
CA THR A 137 -22.51 -29.63 27.28
C THR A 137 -23.67 -30.19 26.42
N PRO A 138 -23.67 -30.20 25.07
CA PRO A 138 -23.04 -29.37 24.02
C PRO A 138 -24.03 -28.91 22.90
N ALA A 139 -23.50 -28.29 21.83
CA ALA A 139 -24.13 -27.72 20.60
C ALA A 139 -24.82 -28.76 19.66
N PRO A 140 -25.53 -28.41 18.55
CA PRO A 140 -24.92 -27.85 17.32
C PRO A 140 -25.80 -26.98 16.36
N ALA A 141 -25.12 -26.40 15.35
CA ALA A 141 -25.50 -26.17 13.93
C ALA A 141 -26.80 -25.45 13.51
N GLY A 142 -26.67 -24.57 12.49
CA GLY A 142 -27.81 -24.21 11.64
C GLY A 142 -27.73 -22.89 10.87
N ASP A 143 -27.10 -22.93 9.70
CA ASP A 143 -27.34 -22.17 8.46
C ASP A 143 -28.21 -20.89 8.41
N SER A 144 -27.62 -19.89 7.74
CA SER A 144 -28.22 -19.03 6.69
C SER A 144 -29.52 -18.26 6.98
N ARG A 145 -29.48 -16.92 6.82
CA ARG A 145 -30.29 -16.20 5.82
C ARG A 145 -30.10 -14.68 5.87
N VAL A 146 -29.68 -14.19 4.71
CA VAL A 146 -29.95 -12.88 4.08
C VAL A 146 -31.32 -12.25 4.42
N ALA A 147 -31.31 -10.95 4.70
CA ALA A 147 -32.41 -10.01 4.50
C ALA A 147 -31.80 -8.72 3.92
N ARG A 148 -31.71 -8.53 2.60
CA ARG A 148 -32.73 -8.01 1.68
C ARG A 148 -33.54 -6.83 2.27
N ALA A 149 -32.99 -5.63 2.14
CA ALA A 149 -33.78 -4.41 2.16
C ALA A 149 -34.15 -4.05 0.71
N GLU A 150 -35.40 -4.32 0.34
CA GLU A 150 -36.01 -3.82 -0.89
C GLU A 150 -36.31 -2.33 -0.73
N ARG A 151 -35.87 -1.50 -1.68
CA ARG A 151 -36.58 -0.26 -2.02
C ARG A 151 -36.79 -0.16 -3.53
N LYS A 152 -38.06 0.03 -3.85
CA LYS A 152 -38.72 0.13 -5.16
C LYS A 152 -38.10 1.20 -6.07
N PRO A 153 -38.11 0.97 -7.40
CA PRO A 153 -37.86 1.97 -8.44
C PRO A 153 -39.17 2.66 -8.88
N ALA A 154 -39.07 3.91 -9.31
CA ALA A 154 -40.11 4.64 -10.05
C ALA A 154 -39.42 5.74 -10.92
N PRO A 155 -40.05 6.28 -11.97
CA PRO A 155 -39.85 5.80 -13.33
C PRO A 155 -39.20 6.83 -14.28
N VAL A 156 -38.74 6.27 -15.40
CA VAL A 156 -38.22 6.91 -16.60
C VAL A 156 -39.17 7.98 -17.15
N ALA A 157 -38.66 9.19 -17.37
CA ALA A 157 -39.23 10.17 -18.30
C ALA A 157 -38.25 10.39 -19.46
N LYS A 158 -38.66 9.93 -20.65
CA LYS A 158 -38.01 10.18 -21.93
C LYS A 158 -38.32 11.62 -22.36
N SER A 159 -37.28 12.41 -22.64
CA SER A 159 -37.42 13.61 -23.48
C SER A 159 -36.39 13.55 -24.60
N ARG A 160 -36.92 13.27 -25.80
CA ARG A 160 -36.26 13.28 -27.10
C ARG A 160 -36.28 14.71 -27.62
N ALA A 161 -35.13 15.27 -27.97
CA ALA A 161 -35.04 16.41 -28.88
C ALA A 161 -33.83 16.26 -29.81
N LYS A 162 -34.03 16.72 -31.04
CA LYS A 162 -33.35 16.41 -32.31
C LYS A 162 -32.02 17.17 -32.51
N PRO A 163 -31.23 16.81 -33.55
CA PRO A 163 -29.82 17.16 -33.71
C PRO A 163 -29.58 18.41 -34.57
N GLN A 164 -28.43 19.05 -34.40
CA GLN A 164 -27.79 19.99 -35.35
C GLN A 164 -26.40 20.43 -34.82
N PRO A 165 -25.49 20.95 -35.67
CA PRO A 165 -24.77 20.25 -36.74
C PRO A 165 -23.24 20.22 -36.48
N GLN A 166 -22.57 19.22 -37.08
CA GLN A 166 -21.11 19.19 -37.23
C GLN A 166 -20.62 20.35 -38.10
N PRO A 167 -19.48 20.97 -37.76
CA PRO A 167 -18.54 21.49 -38.73
C PRO A 167 -17.44 20.44 -38.98
N GLN A 168 -17.39 19.89 -40.20
CA GLN A 168 -16.17 19.31 -40.77
C GLN A 168 -15.29 20.45 -41.36
N PRO A 169 -14.13 20.16 -41.97
CA PRO A 169 -12.84 20.00 -41.31
C PRO A 169 -11.87 21.08 -41.80
N GLN A 170 -11.21 21.83 -40.90
CA GLN A 170 -10.11 22.69 -41.34
C GLN A 170 -8.81 21.87 -41.45
N PRO A 171 -8.08 22.00 -42.57
CA PRO A 171 -6.83 21.29 -42.76
C PRO A 171 -5.64 22.09 -42.18
N GLN A 172 -4.62 21.35 -41.72
CA GLN A 172 -3.23 21.77 -41.41
C GLN A 172 -2.98 22.39 -40.01
N PRO A 173 -1.73 22.37 -39.48
CA PRO A 173 -0.52 21.64 -39.85
C PRO A 173 0.06 20.79 -38.69
N THR A 174 1.06 19.97 -39.01
CA THR A 174 1.98 19.31 -38.08
C THR A 174 2.64 20.33 -37.14
N THR A 175 2.02 20.56 -35.99
CA THR A 175 2.67 21.23 -34.85
C THR A 175 2.38 20.39 -33.63
N THR A 176 3.45 19.94 -32.99
CA THR A 176 3.41 19.11 -31.78
C THR A 176 2.58 19.83 -30.73
N ASN A 177 1.37 19.33 -30.50
CA ASN A 177 0.43 19.95 -29.59
C ASN A 177 0.89 19.60 -28.17
N PRO A 178 1.19 20.56 -27.27
CA PRO A 178 1.71 20.26 -25.93
C PRO A 178 0.76 19.36 -25.13
N ALA A 179 -0.54 19.43 -25.40
CA ALA A 179 -1.53 18.55 -24.80
C ALA A 179 -1.41 17.09 -25.28
N GLN A 180 -0.96 16.88 -26.52
CA GLN A 180 -0.69 15.54 -27.06
C GLN A 180 0.54 14.93 -26.39
N ASP A 181 1.63 15.70 -26.23
CA ASP A 181 2.85 15.20 -25.57
C ASP A 181 2.59 14.79 -24.11
N GLN A 182 1.74 15.53 -23.40
CA GLN A 182 1.33 15.17 -22.04
C GLN A 182 0.56 13.84 -22.00
N VAL A 183 -0.37 13.63 -22.94
CA VAL A 183 -1.11 12.36 -23.04
C VAL A 183 -0.16 11.19 -23.35
N LEU A 184 0.85 11.40 -24.19
CA LEU A 184 1.85 10.37 -24.51
C LEU A 184 2.72 10.03 -23.29
N ALA A 185 3.20 11.04 -22.56
CA ALA A 185 4.01 10.84 -21.36
C ALA A 185 3.24 10.14 -20.24
N ASP A 186 1.95 10.48 -20.06
CA ASP A 186 1.09 9.82 -19.08
C ASP A 186 0.76 8.38 -19.49
N ALA A 187 0.54 8.13 -20.79
CA ALA A 187 0.31 6.78 -21.30
C ALA A 187 1.51 5.86 -21.08
N GLU A 188 2.71 6.36 -21.39
CA GLU A 188 3.97 5.64 -21.17
C GLU A 188 4.15 5.29 -19.69
N ARG A 189 3.95 6.27 -18.80
CA ARG A 189 4.03 6.09 -17.34
C ARG A 189 3.04 5.06 -16.83
N LEU A 190 1.79 5.11 -17.29
CA LEU A 190 0.74 4.19 -16.87
C LEU A 190 1.03 2.75 -17.32
N ILE A 191 1.62 2.55 -18.49
CA ILE A 191 2.02 1.22 -18.97
C ILE A 191 3.22 0.69 -18.17
N GLN A 192 4.21 1.53 -17.88
CA GLN A 192 5.32 1.16 -16.98
C GLN A 192 4.83 0.75 -15.58
N TRP A 193 3.69 1.32 -15.13
CA TRP A 193 3.01 0.93 -13.89
C TRP A 193 2.05 -0.27 -14.04
N GLY A 194 2.09 -0.97 -15.17
CA GLY A 194 1.31 -2.19 -15.42
C GLY A 194 -0.18 -1.95 -15.69
N ARG A 195 -0.59 -0.72 -16.05
CA ARG A 195 -1.98 -0.45 -16.45
C ARG A 195 -2.27 -0.97 -17.85
N LYS A 196 -3.50 -1.44 -18.04
CA LYS A 196 -3.92 -2.03 -19.31
C LYS A 196 -4.33 -0.93 -20.29
N TRP A 197 -4.07 -1.17 -21.58
CA TRP A 197 -4.28 -0.18 -22.64
C TRP A 197 -5.71 0.40 -22.69
N TYR A 198 -6.73 -0.40 -22.39
CA TYR A 198 -8.13 0.04 -22.41
C TYR A 198 -8.51 0.96 -21.24
N GLU A 199 -7.70 1.00 -20.17
CA GLU A 199 -7.93 1.83 -18.98
C GLU A 199 -7.31 3.23 -19.14
N LEU A 200 -6.29 3.35 -19.99
CA LEU A 200 -5.53 4.59 -20.20
C LEU A 200 -6.40 5.79 -20.58
N PRO A 201 -7.37 5.69 -21.52
CA PRO A 201 -8.14 6.86 -21.93
C PRO A 201 -8.96 7.47 -20.78
N GLU A 202 -9.55 6.63 -19.91
CA GLU A 202 -10.36 7.10 -18.79
C GLU A 202 -9.51 7.64 -17.65
N LEU A 203 -8.33 7.05 -17.41
CA LEU A 203 -7.41 7.53 -16.39
C LEU A 203 -6.82 8.89 -16.78
N ILE A 204 -6.36 9.04 -18.01
CA ILE A 204 -5.76 10.28 -18.50
C ILE A 204 -6.81 11.40 -18.57
N ALA A 205 -8.02 11.10 -19.07
CA ALA A 205 -9.08 12.11 -19.15
C ALA A 205 -9.61 12.60 -17.78
N ARG A 206 -9.33 11.88 -16.69
CA ARG A 206 -9.65 12.31 -15.31
C ARG A 206 -8.56 13.18 -14.69
N MET A 207 -7.35 13.23 -15.26
CA MET A 207 -6.28 14.06 -14.75
C MET A 207 -6.55 15.54 -15.07
N ALA A 208 -6.16 16.43 -14.15
CA ALA A 208 -6.30 17.86 -14.36
C ALA A 208 -5.53 18.33 -15.60
N ASP A 209 -6.10 19.30 -16.32
CA ASP A 209 -5.51 19.90 -17.53
C ASP A 209 -5.26 18.91 -18.68
N ARG A 210 -6.03 17.82 -18.74
CA ARG A 210 -5.98 16.87 -19.87
C ARG A 210 -7.11 17.06 -20.87
N PRO A 211 -6.86 16.70 -22.15
CA PRO A 211 -7.90 16.72 -23.18
C PRO A 211 -9.11 15.86 -22.78
N PRO A 212 -10.29 16.15 -23.34
CA PRO A 212 -11.48 15.35 -23.08
C PRO A 212 -11.31 13.92 -23.63
N LEU A 213 -12.04 12.97 -23.04
CA LEU A 213 -11.95 11.54 -23.36
C LEU A 213 -11.95 11.19 -24.87
N PRO A 214 -12.76 11.81 -25.75
CA PRO A 214 -12.73 11.50 -27.18
C PRO A 214 -11.39 11.85 -27.83
N GLU A 215 -10.75 12.93 -27.40
CA GLU A 215 -9.48 13.41 -27.92
C GLU A 215 -8.32 12.55 -27.41
N VAL A 216 -8.34 12.16 -26.13
CA VAL A 216 -7.38 11.21 -25.56
C VAL A 216 -7.44 9.87 -26.32
N ARG A 217 -8.63 9.33 -26.60
CA ARG A 217 -8.78 8.09 -27.38
C ARG A 217 -8.19 8.21 -28.78
N ARG A 218 -8.37 9.37 -29.44
CA ARG A 218 -7.81 9.65 -30.75
C ARG A 218 -6.27 9.65 -30.69
N ILE A 219 -5.70 10.41 -29.76
CA ILE A 219 -4.24 10.52 -29.56
C ILE A 219 -3.62 9.14 -29.29
N LEU A 220 -4.19 8.36 -28.37
CA LEU A 220 -3.68 7.04 -28.02
C LEU A 220 -3.76 6.06 -29.21
N LYS A 221 -4.82 6.13 -30.01
CA LYS A 221 -4.97 5.29 -31.20
C LYS A 221 -3.94 5.64 -32.29
N GLU A 222 -3.71 6.93 -32.52
CA GLU A 222 -2.76 7.43 -33.53
C GLU A 222 -1.31 7.13 -33.14
N ASN A 223 -0.99 7.07 -31.85
CA ASN A 223 0.38 6.94 -31.34
C ASN A 223 0.67 5.59 -30.64
N LYS A 224 -0.20 4.60 -30.80
CA LYS A 224 -0.11 3.31 -30.07
C LYS A 224 1.26 2.64 -30.21
N SER A 225 1.78 2.53 -31.43
CA SER A 225 3.07 1.89 -31.71
C SER A 225 4.26 2.65 -31.14
N LEU A 226 4.19 3.98 -31.04
CA LEU A 226 5.24 4.80 -30.45
C LEU A 226 5.29 4.62 -28.93
N ILE A 227 4.13 4.57 -28.29
CA ILE A 227 4.02 4.36 -26.84
C ILE A 227 4.47 2.94 -26.47
N GLU A 228 4.11 1.92 -27.23
CA GLU A 228 4.54 0.54 -26.97
C GLU A 228 6.06 0.40 -27.07
N ARG A 229 6.72 1.00 -28.07
CA ARG A 229 8.20 0.99 -28.16
C ARG A 229 8.86 1.69 -26.97
N LYS A 230 8.39 2.91 -26.64
CA LYS A 230 8.93 3.69 -25.52
C LYS A 230 8.71 3.01 -24.17
N ALA A 231 7.53 2.41 -23.97
CA ALA A 231 7.20 1.72 -22.73
C ALA A 231 7.96 0.40 -22.56
N HIS A 232 8.36 -0.26 -23.66
CA HIS A 232 9.12 -1.51 -23.64
C HIS A 232 10.66 -1.31 -23.76
N GLY A 233 11.14 -0.06 -23.88
CA GLY A 233 12.57 0.25 -23.79
C GLY A 233 13.39 -0.11 -25.02
N GLU A 234 12.82 -0.02 -26.23
CA GLU A 234 13.55 -0.07 -27.51
C GLU A 234 13.87 1.30 -28.08
#